data_AF-A0A238JZD8-F1
#
_entry.id   AF-A0A238JZD8-F1
#
_cell.length_a   1.000
_cell.length_b   1.000
_cell.length_c   1.000
_cell.angle_alpha   90.00
_cell.angle_beta   90.00
_cell.angle_gamma   90.00
#
_symmetry.space_group_name_H-M   'P 1'
#
loop_
_entity.id
_entity.type
_entity.pdbx_description
1 polymer ?
#
loop_
_entity_poly.entity_id
_entity_poly.type
_entity_poly.pdbx_seq_one_letter_code
_entity_poly.pdbx_strand_id
1 'polypeptide(L)'
;MTRVKSLAERLATMPGEKRWEIGRRATQWVEDGGPDAERGAEALEDIACFERELYAQRRITIGALSWEPHEGQWLMRGFDGDHQVAGIEYTATHTASRKKVFRLTVLGQRHAEMFHHVDEARAHADELYRERTTSR
;
A
#
# COMPACT_ATOMS: atom_id res chain seq x y z
N MET A 1 29.23 7.94 20.49
CA MET A 1 28.02 8.43 19.81
C MET A 1 27.41 7.27 19.04
N THR A 2 26.21 6.81 19.41
CA THR A 2 25.53 5.71 18.73
C THR A 2 24.98 6.22 17.41
N ARG A 3 25.48 5.71 16.28
CA ARG A 3 24.96 6.08 14.95
C ARG A 3 23.51 5.58 14.86
N VAL A 4 22.55 6.51 14.83
CA VAL A 4 21.14 6.18 14.61
C VAL A 4 21.02 5.68 13.17
N LYS A 5 20.68 4.40 12.99
CA LYS A 5 20.45 3.80 11.68
C LYS A 5 19.27 4.49 10.97
N SER A 6 19.36 4.66 9.66
CA SER A 6 18.26 5.19 8.85
C SER A 6 17.04 4.26 8.88
N LEU A 7 15.87 4.74 8.42
CA LEU A 7 14.68 3.89 8.35
C LEU A 7 14.93 2.71 7.42
N ALA A 8 15.39 2.94 6.18
CA ALA A 8 15.78 1.91 5.23
C ALA A 8 16.66 0.79 5.84
N GLU A 9 17.71 1.14 6.59
CA GLU A 9 18.60 0.17 7.24
C GLU A 9 17.92 -0.67 8.33
N ARG A 10 16.81 -0.18 8.90
CA ARG A 10 16.10 -0.83 10.00
C ARG A 10 14.96 -1.73 9.53
N LEU A 11 14.41 -1.47 8.34
CA LEU A 11 13.22 -2.18 7.81
C LEU A 11 13.40 -3.70 7.77
N ALA A 12 14.57 -4.19 7.38
CA ALA A 12 14.88 -5.62 7.29
C ALA A 12 14.75 -6.38 8.63
N THR A 13 14.93 -5.68 9.75
CA THR A 13 14.84 -6.27 11.11
C THR A 13 13.53 -5.92 11.81
N MET A 14 12.65 -5.18 11.14
CA MET A 14 11.43 -4.64 11.72
C MET A 14 10.24 -5.58 11.48
N PRO A 15 9.48 -5.93 12.54
CA PRO A 15 8.21 -6.66 12.38
C PRO A 15 7.25 -5.91 11.45
N GLY A 16 6.45 -6.65 10.68
CA GLY A 16 5.47 -6.07 9.73
C GLY A 16 4.54 -5.05 10.38
N GLU A 17 4.05 -5.32 11.59
CA GLU A 17 3.17 -4.40 12.35
C GLU A 17 3.81 -3.03 12.62
N LYS A 18 5.13 -3.00 12.89
CA LYS A 18 5.84 -1.74 13.11
C LYS A 18 6.06 -0.98 11.80
N ARG A 19 6.36 -1.68 10.71
CA ARG A 19 6.45 -1.06 9.37
C ARG A 19 5.11 -0.42 9.00
N TRP A 20 4.03 -1.15 9.26
CA TRP A 20 2.67 -0.68 9.08
C TRP A 20 2.35 0.57 9.91
N GLU A 21 2.69 0.60 11.20
CA GLU A 21 2.45 1.77 12.05
C GLU A 21 3.19 3.02 11.54
N ILE A 22 4.43 2.85 11.08
CA ILE A 22 5.22 3.93 10.48
C ILE A 22 4.55 4.41 9.20
N GLY A 23 4.18 3.49 8.30
CA GLY A 23 3.47 3.83 7.05
C GLY A 23 2.20 4.62 7.32
N ARG A 24 1.35 4.17 8.25
CA ARG A 24 0.12 4.87 8.65
C ARG A 24 0.39 6.30 9.13
N ARG A 25 1.38 6.48 10.01
CA ARG A 25 1.73 7.81 10.54
C ARG A 25 2.30 8.72 9.46
N ALA A 26 3.13 8.17 8.58
CA ALA A 26 3.71 8.88 7.46
C ALA A 26 2.65 9.33 6.45
N THR A 27 1.65 8.48 6.16
CA THR A 27 0.47 8.86 5.35
C THR A 27 -0.26 10.05 5.98
N GLN A 28 -0.52 10.01 7.29
CA GLN A 28 -1.19 11.13 7.98
C GLN A 28 -0.39 12.43 7.85
N TRP A 29 0.93 12.38 8.05
CA TRP A 29 1.79 13.57 7.91
C TRP A 29 1.76 14.18 6.51
N VAL A 30 1.75 13.34 5.47
CA VAL A 30 1.65 13.79 4.08
C VAL A 30 0.27 14.40 3.81
N GLU A 31 -0.80 13.77 4.28
CA GLU A 31 -2.17 14.25 4.09
C GLU A 31 -2.45 15.56 4.85
N ASP A 32 -1.88 15.72 6.05
CA ASP A 32 -2.01 16.94 6.86
C ASP A 32 -1.24 18.14 6.27
N GLY A 33 -0.27 17.90 5.38
CA GLY A 33 0.56 18.96 4.77
C GLY A 33 1.40 19.77 5.78
N GLY A 34 1.66 19.19 6.95
CA GLY A 34 2.35 19.84 8.06
C GLY A 34 3.89 19.80 7.95
N PRO A 35 4.61 20.24 9.00
CA PRO A 35 6.08 20.27 9.03
C PRO A 35 6.76 18.91 8.82
N ASP A 36 6.04 17.81 9.09
CA ASP A 36 6.53 16.44 8.92
C ASP A 36 6.18 15.84 7.54
N ALA A 37 5.55 16.59 6.62
CA ALA A 37 5.06 16.04 5.35
C ALA A 37 6.18 15.46 4.47
N GLU A 38 7.30 16.16 4.31
CA GLU A 38 8.46 15.68 3.53
C GLU A 38 9.05 14.41 4.14
N ARG A 39 9.22 14.39 5.48
CA ARG A 39 9.67 13.22 6.22
C ARG A 39 8.69 12.05 6.09
N GLY A 40 7.40 12.33 6.04
CA GLY A 40 6.36 11.34 5.76
C GLY A 40 6.55 10.74 4.37
N ALA A 41 6.74 11.57 3.34
CA ALA A 41 6.97 11.12 1.98
C ALA A 41 8.20 10.21 1.87
N GLU A 42 9.33 10.60 2.46
CA GLU A 42 10.56 9.79 2.50
C GLU A 42 10.30 8.42 3.18
N ALA A 43 9.61 8.42 4.32
CA ALA A 43 9.33 7.19 5.05
C ALA A 43 8.42 6.24 4.25
N LEU A 44 7.44 6.77 3.50
CA LEU A 44 6.59 5.98 2.63
C LEU A 44 7.37 5.39 1.45
N GLU A 45 8.30 6.15 0.86
CA GLU A 45 9.17 5.67 -0.22
C GLU A 45 10.08 4.54 0.25
N ASP A 46 10.75 4.71 1.41
CA ASP A 46 11.60 3.69 2.02
C ASP A 46 10.82 2.37 2.25
N ILE A 47 9.62 2.47 2.85
CA ILE A 47 8.75 1.31 3.10
C ILE A 47 8.31 0.67 1.77
N ALA A 48 7.86 1.49 0.82
CA ALA A 48 7.38 1.02 -0.46
C ALA A 48 8.47 0.27 -1.24
N CYS A 49 9.70 0.78 -1.25
CA CYS A 49 10.84 0.16 -1.90
C CYS A 49 11.16 -1.21 -1.29
N PHE A 50 11.27 -1.26 0.04
CA PHE A 50 11.54 -2.50 0.77
C PHE A 50 10.44 -3.56 0.58
N GLU A 51 9.17 -3.18 0.68
CA GLU A 51 8.05 -4.11 0.51
C GLU A 51 7.99 -4.67 -0.92
N ARG A 52 8.26 -3.84 -1.93
CA ARG A 52 8.28 -4.29 -3.34
C ARG A 52 9.32 -5.40 -3.55
N GLU A 53 10.53 -5.24 -3.01
CA GLU A 53 11.57 -6.26 -3.11
C GLU A 53 11.17 -7.55 -2.36
N LEU A 54 10.60 -7.41 -1.17
CA LEU A 54 10.20 -8.53 -0.31
C LEU A 54 9.11 -9.41 -0.96
N TYR A 55 8.21 -8.81 -1.74
CA TYR A 55 7.02 -9.49 -2.26
C TYR A 55 7.02 -9.72 -3.78
N ALA A 56 8.03 -9.22 -4.51
CA ALA A 56 8.09 -9.28 -5.98
C ALA A 56 7.81 -10.69 -6.57
N GLN A 57 8.30 -11.73 -5.92
CA GLN A 57 8.20 -13.13 -6.40
C GLN A 57 7.00 -13.90 -5.83
N ARG A 58 6.18 -13.26 -4.99
CA ARG A 58 5.10 -13.92 -4.22
C ARG A 58 3.71 -13.50 -4.68
N ARG A 59 3.60 -13.08 -5.95
CA ARG A 59 2.35 -12.57 -6.53
C ARG A 59 1.31 -13.69 -6.65
N ILE A 60 0.05 -13.34 -6.44
CA ILE A 60 -1.12 -14.23 -6.55
C ILE A 60 -2.07 -13.65 -7.59
N THR A 61 -2.44 -14.44 -8.59
CA THR A 61 -3.38 -14.00 -9.64
C THR A 61 -4.81 -14.03 -9.14
N ILE A 62 -5.51 -12.90 -9.23
CA ILE A 62 -6.92 -12.72 -8.87
C ILE A 62 -7.59 -11.94 -9.99
N GLY A 63 -8.52 -12.59 -10.71
CA GLY A 63 -9.12 -12.01 -11.91
C GLY A 63 -8.07 -11.82 -13.01
N ALA A 64 -8.00 -10.61 -13.56
CA ALA A 64 -7.04 -10.22 -14.60
C ALA A 64 -5.73 -9.68 -14.04
N LEU A 65 -5.63 -9.45 -12.72
CA LEU A 65 -4.47 -8.83 -12.08
C LEU A 65 -3.69 -9.83 -11.22
N SER A 66 -2.36 -9.69 -11.22
CA SER A 66 -1.48 -10.39 -10.28
C SER A 66 -1.16 -9.48 -9.09
N TRP A 67 -1.41 -9.94 -7.87
CA TRP A 67 -1.34 -9.12 -6.65
C TRP A 67 -0.23 -9.56 -5.71
N GLU A 68 0.44 -8.60 -5.07
CA GLU A 68 1.25 -8.87 -3.87
C GLU A 68 0.38 -9.45 -2.74
N PRO A 69 0.92 -10.36 -1.89
CA PRO A 69 0.16 -11.06 -0.87
C PRO A 69 -0.16 -10.14 0.33
N HIS A 70 -1.33 -10.30 0.94
CA HIS A 70 -1.72 -9.49 2.10
C HIS A 70 -1.08 -10.05 3.40
N GLU A 71 0.15 -9.64 3.68
CA GLU A 71 0.93 -10.11 4.85
C GLU A 71 1.28 -8.97 5.83
N GLY A 72 0.30 -8.10 6.10
CA GLY A 72 0.51 -6.94 6.97
C GLY A 72 1.35 -5.84 6.34
N GLN A 73 1.42 -5.81 5.00
CA GLN A 73 2.06 -4.75 4.24
C GLN A 73 1.22 -3.46 4.24
N TRP A 74 1.89 -2.31 4.15
CA TRP A 74 1.21 -1.01 4.06
C TRP A 74 0.59 -0.79 2.68
N LEU A 75 1.28 -1.19 1.61
CA LEU A 75 0.82 -1.06 0.23
C LEU A 75 0.90 -2.40 -0.50
N MET A 76 -0.22 -2.80 -1.09
CA MET A 76 -0.31 -3.98 -1.95
C MET A 76 -0.43 -3.54 -3.39
N ARG A 77 0.42 -4.09 -4.27
CA ARG A 77 0.40 -3.72 -5.69
C ARG A 77 -0.29 -4.79 -6.54
N GLY A 78 -1.07 -4.32 -7.50
CA GLY A 78 -1.68 -5.13 -8.55
C GLY A 78 -0.99 -4.86 -9.87
N PHE A 79 -0.72 -5.94 -10.61
CA PHE A 79 0.08 -5.94 -11.83
C PHE A 79 -0.67 -6.56 -13.00
N ASP A 80 -0.45 -5.98 -14.18
CA ASP A 80 -0.68 -6.62 -15.47
C ASP A 80 0.69 -6.95 -16.09
N GLY A 81 1.03 -8.24 -16.13
CA GLY A 81 2.40 -8.70 -16.36
C GLY A 81 3.37 -8.09 -15.34
N ASP A 82 4.26 -7.23 -15.82
CA ASP A 82 5.25 -6.51 -15.01
C ASP A 82 4.86 -5.06 -14.70
N HIS A 83 3.76 -4.56 -15.26
CA HIS A 83 3.31 -3.19 -15.06
C HIS A 83 2.42 -3.10 -13.84
N GLN A 84 2.81 -2.27 -12.86
CA GLN A 84 1.93 -1.94 -11.76
C GLN A 84 0.77 -1.09 -12.28
N VAL A 85 -0.45 -1.60 -12.14
CA VAL A 85 -1.68 -0.94 -12.60
C VAL A 85 -2.66 -0.64 -11.47
N ALA A 86 -2.45 -1.22 -10.29
CA ALA A 86 -3.27 -0.96 -9.11
C ALA A 86 -2.45 -0.92 -7.83
N GLY A 87 -3.00 -0.27 -6.80
CA GLY A 87 -2.43 -0.18 -5.46
C GLY A 87 -3.54 -0.14 -4.41
N ILE A 88 -3.37 -0.92 -3.34
CA ILE A 88 -4.26 -0.92 -2.19
C ILE A 88 -3.45 -0.47 -0.98
N GLU A 89 -3.71 0.75 -0.52
CA GLU A 89 -3.10 1.34 0.67
C GLU A 89 -3.92 1.00 1.91
N TYR A 90 -3.27 0.59 2.98
CA TYR A 90 -3.89 0.54 4.30
C TYR A 90 -3.84 1.93 4.94
N THR A 91 -5.00 2.52 5.26
CA THR A 91 -5.06 3.93 5.67
C THR A 91 -5.36 4.14 7.14
N ALA A 92 -6.28 3.38 7.74
CA ALA A 92 -6.54 3.49 9.17
C ALA A 92 -7.38 2.33 9.69
N THR A 93 -7.42 2.25 11.02
CA THR A 93 -8.42 1.51 11.75
C THR A 93 -9.36 2.52 12.39
N HIS A 94 -10.65 2.57 12.01
CA HIS A 94 -11.59 3.46 12.73
C HIS A 94 -11.58 3.10 14.23
N THR A 95 -11.25 4.09 15.07
CA THR A 95 -11.01 3.94 16.51
C THR A 95 -12.20 3.37 17.28
N ALA A 96 -13.42 3.47 16.71
CA ALA A 96 -14.64 2.93 17.32
C ALA A 96 -14.87 1.43 17.07
N SER A 97 -14.29 0.82 16.02
CA SER A 97 -14.68 -0.56 15.61
C SER A 97 -13.53 -1.49 15.23
N ARG A 98 -12.27 -1.05 15.34
CA ARG A 98 -11.08 -1.84 14.95
C ARG A 98 -11.10 -2.34 13.49
N LYS A 99 -11.92 -1.75 12.61
CA LYS A 99 -12.04 -2.16 11.21
C LYS A 99 -10.89 -1.61 10.38
N LYS A 100 -10.22 -2.50 9.65
CA LYS A 100 -9.23 -2.15 8.63
C LYS A 100 -9.90 -1.31 7.54
N VAL A 101 -9.22 -0.27 7.07
CA VAL A 101 -9.68 0.56 5.95
C VAL A 101 -8.61 0.55 4.88
N PHE A 102 -9.03 0.15 3.68
CA PHE A 102 -8.20 0.07 2.50
C PHE A 102 -8.66 1.10 1.49
N ARG A 103 -7.69 1.74 0.86
CA ARG A 103 -7.91 2.74 -0.18
C ARG A 103 -7.31 2.25 -1.47
N LEU A 104 -8.10 2.35 -2.54
CA LEU A 104 -7.76 1.81 -3.84
C LEU A 104 -7.27 2.90 -4.79
N THR A 105 -6.21 2.60 -5.53
CA THR A 105 -5.73 3.33 -6.69
C THR A 105 -5.69 2.39 -7.88
N VAL A 106 -6.28 2.76 -9.01
CA VAL A 106 -6.24 2.01 -10.27
C VAL A 106 -5.81 2.95 -11.39
N LEU A 107 -4.84 2.55 -12.20
CA LEU A 107 -4.29 3.32 -13.32
C LEU A 107 -3.89 4.76 -12.93
N GLY A 108 -3.28 4.90 -11.75
CA GLY A 108 -2.85 6.19 -11.20
C GLY A 108 -3.99 7.06 -10.63
N GLN A 109 -5.24 6.63 -10.72
CA GLN A 109 -6.38 7.32 -10.15
C GLN A 109 -6.75 6.74 -8.80
N ARG A 110 -6.81 7.60 -7.79
CA ARG A 110 -7.27 7.27 -6.44
C ARG A 110 -8.79 7.28 -6.39
N HIS A 111 -9.37 6.22 -5.85
CA HIS A 111 -10.81 6.04 -5.73
C HIS A 111 -11.29 6.51 -4.35
N ALA A 112 -12.46 7.15 -4.32
CA ALA A 112 -13.03 7.71 -3.09
C ALA A 112 -13.62 6.63 -2.17
N GLU A 113 -13.97 5.46 -2.72
CA GLU A 113 -14.50 4.34 -1.97
C GLU A 113 -13.45 3.77 -1.00
N MET A 114 -13.92 3.44 0.20
CA MET A 114 -13.12 2.85 1.27
C MET A 114 -13.60 1.42 1.48
N PHE A 115 -12.66 0.48 1.45
CA PHE A 115 -12.95 -0.94 1.59
C PHE A 115 -12.60 -1.42 3.00
N HIS A 116 -13.34 -2.40 3.50
CA HIS A 116 -13.08 -3.00 4.80
C HIS A 116 -12.41 -4.37 4.71
N HIS A 117 -12.45 -4.99 3.53
CA HIS A 117 -11.74 -6.22 3.22
C HIS A 117 -10.84 -6.06 2.00
N VAL A 118 -9.65 -6.65 2.05
CA VAL A 118 -8.69 -6.60 0.93
C VAL A 118 -9.26 -7.28 -0.32
N ASP A 119 -10.03 -8.34 -0.15
CA ASP A 119 -10.59 -9.10 -1.27
C ASP A 119 -11.66 -8.30 -2.02
N GLU A 120 -12.43 -7.46 -1.31
CA GLU A 120 -13.35 -6.50 -1.92
C GLU A 120 -12.60 -5.46 -2.76
N ALA A 121 -11.54 -4.87 -2.19
CA ALA A 121 -10.72 -3.88 -2.90
C ALA A 121 -10.06 -4.48 -4.15
N ARG A 122 -9.61 -5.75 -4.09
CA ARG A 122 -9.03 -6.45 -5.25
C ARG A 122 -10.05 -6.76 -6.33
N ALA A 123 -11.24 -7.23 -5.94
CA ALA A 123 -12.33 -7.50 -6.88
C ALA A 123 -12.77 -6.21 -7.60
N HIS A 124 -12.93 -5.12 -6.85
CA HIS A 124 -13.29 -3.83 -7.42
C HIS A 124 -12.19 -3.27 -8.33
N ALA A 125 -10.92 -3.47 -7.98
CA ALA A 125 -9.80 -3.09 -8.85
C ALA A 125 -9.80 -3.84 -10.18
N ASP A 126 -10.12 -5.14 -10.17
CA ASP A 126 -10.23 -5.97 -11.38
C ASP A 126 -11.36 -5.47 -12.30
N GLU A 127 -12.52 -5.15 -11.74
CA GLU A 127 -13.65 -4.55 -12.46
C GLU A 127 -13.26 -3.22 -13.11
N LEU A 128 -12.75 -2.27 -12.33
CA LEU A 128 -12.31 -0.96 -12.81
C LEU A 128 -11.22 -1.05 -13.88
N TYR A 129 -10.28 -1.99 -13.72
CA TYR A 129 -9.22 -2.20 -14.70
C TYR A 129 -9.79 -2.73 -16.03
N ARG A 130 -10.68 -3.72 -15.98
CA ARG A 130 -11.30 -4.30 -17.19
C ARG A 130 -12.19 -3.30 -17.92
N GLU A 131 -13.00 -2.52 -17.22
CA GLU A 131 -13.85 -1.50 -17.85
C GLU A 131 -13.02 -0.52 -18.69
N ARG A 132 -11.85 -0.12 -18.16
CA ARG A 132 -10.96 0.85 -18.83
C ARG A 132 -10.10 0.26 -19.95
N THR A 133 -9.83 -1.04 -19.91
CA THR A 133 -8.97 -1.72 -20.89
C THR A 133 -9.74 -2.44 -21.99
N THR A 134 -10.98 -2.87 -21.72
CA THR A 134 -11.85 -3.56 -22.69
C THR A 134 -12.67 -2.57 -23.54
N SER A 135 -12.82 -1.32 -23.08
CA SER A 135 -13.51 -0.25 -23.84
C SER A 135 -12.59 0.48 -24.84
N ARG A 136 -11.46 -0.13 -25.21
CA ARG A 136 -10.52 0.34 -26.23
C ARG A 136 -10.53 -0.61 -27.42
#